data_AF-J6H1A8-F1
#
_entry.id   AF-J6H1A8-F1
#
_cell.length_a   1.000
_cell.length_b   1.000
_cell.length_c   1.000
_cell.angle_alpha   90.00
_cell.angle_beta   90.00
_cell.angle_gamma   90.00
#
_symmetry.space_group_name_H-M   'P 1'
#
loop_
_entity.id
_entity.type
_entity.pdbx_description
1 polymer ?
#
loop_
_entity_poly.entity_id
_entity_poly.type
_entity_poly.pdbx_seq_one_letter_code
_entity_poly.pdbx_strand_id
1 'polypeptide(L)'
;MELQGKVVTFIPTASTPESYKEYVKLGQESLEELGLKVTPLDVATASSEEIRSTLSEGDLIYISGGNTFYLLQELKRKGADKLIQAEIEGGKPCIGESAGAVIFAPSIEYIRLMDEPHKAPELASFAALGLIEKYPLPHYRCFPFVEMAETVLATYGGRLSLVPITNHQAIIVRGRELTIVTKE
;
A
#
# COMPACT_ATOMS: atom_id res chain seq x y z
N MET A 1 3.15 -4.69 20.68
CA MET A 1 1.70 -4.92 20.55
C MET A 1 1.49 -6.41 20.50
N GLU A 2 0.60 -6.96 21.32
CA GLU A 2 0.17 -8.35 21.19
C GLU A 2 -0.75 -8.46 19.98
N LEU A 3 -0.44 -9.37 19.04
CA LEU A 3 -1.19 -9.54 17.79
C LEU A 3 -2.41 -10.45 17.95
N GLN A 4 -2.40 -11.35 18.93
CA GLN A 4 -3.42 -12.38 19.09
C GLN A 4 -4.82 -11.77 19.25
N GLY A 5 -5.73 -12.16 18.36
CA GLY A 5 -7.14 -11.76 18.39
C GLY A 5 -7.43 -10.33 17.90
N LYS A 6 -6.41 -9.56 17.53
CA LYS A 6 -6.54 -8.23 16.93
C LYS A 6 -7.10 -8.32 15.51
N VAL A 7 -7.90 -7.33 15.11
CA VAL A 7 -8.55 -7.31 13.79
C VAL A 7 -7.71 -6.49 12.80
N VAL A 8 -7.41 -7.08 11.64
CA VAL A 8 -6.80 -6.38 10.50
C VAL A 8 -7.83 -6.09 9.43
N THR A 9 -8.05 -4.81 9.15
CA THR A 9 -8.80 -4.38 7.96
C THR A 9 -7.89 -4.55 6.75
N PHE A 10 -8.16 -5.58 5.97
CA PHE A 10 -7.34 -5.98 4.84
C PHE A 10 -7.95 -5.45 3.54
N ILE A 11 -7.24 -4.56 2.85
CA ILE A 11 -7.70 -3.88 1.63
C ILE A 11 -7.04 -4.52 0.40
N PRO A 12 -7.72 -5.43 -0.33
CA PRO A 12 -7.18 -6.11 -1.51
C PRO A 12 -7.36 -5.31 -2.82
N THR A 13 -7.95 -4.11 -2.76
CA THR A 13 -8.47 -3.38 -3.93
C THR A 13 -7.47 -3.19 -5.06
N ALA A 14 -6.18 -3.00 -4.73
CA ALA A 14 -5.12 -2.87 -5.73
C ALA A 14 -5.00 -4.08 -6.66
N SER A 15 -5.32 -5.29 -6.17
CA SER A 15 -5.22 -6.52 -6.93
C SER A 15 -6.35 -6.73 -7.93
N THR A 16 -7.45 -5.97 -7.85
CA THR A 16 -8.65 -6.17 -8.67
C THR A 16 -8.38 -6.24 -10.19
N PRO A 17 -7.59 -5.33 -10.80
CA PRO A 17 -7.28 -5.38 -12.23
C PRO A 17 -6.11 -6.32 -12.61
N GLU A 18 -5.51 -7.01 -11.64
CA GLU A 18 -4.37 -7.91 -11.88
C GLU A 18 -4.84 -9.31 -12.31
N SER A 19 -4.07 -9.96 -13.17
CA SER A 19 -4.33 -11.35 -13.58
C SER A 19 -3.83 -12.36 -12.55
N TYR A 20 -2.71 -12.04 -11.88
CA TYR A 20 -2.15 -12.82 -10.79
C TYR A 20 -2.48 -12.18 -9.44
N LYS A 21 -3.10 -12.93 -8.52
CA LYS A 21 -3.59 -12.43 -7.22
C LYS A 21 -3.29 -13.36 -6.04
N GLU A 22 -2.45 -14.38 -6.24
CA GLU A 22 -2.17 -15.38 -5.20
C GLU A 22 -1.50 -14.77 -3.96
N TYR A 23 -0.69 -13.71 -4.14
CA TYR A 23 -0.10 -12.94 -3.05
C TYR A 23 -1.14 -12.38 -2.07
N VAL A 24 -2.36 -12.07 -2.53
CA VAL A 24 -3.44 -11.57 -1.66
C VAL A 24 -3.82 -12.62 -0.63
N LYS A 25 -4.03 -13.86 -1.09
CA LYS A 25 -4.38 -15.00 -0.23
C LYS A 25 -3.23 -15.33 0.73
N LEU A 26 -2.01 -15.41 0.21
CA LEU A 26 -0.81 -15.66 1.02
C LEU A 26 -0.58 -14.58 2.09
N GLY A 27 -0.86 -13.31 1.76
CA GLY A 27 -0.80 -12.20 2.70
C GLY A 27 -1.84 -12.31 3.81
N GLN A 28 -3.09 -12.70 3.47
CA GLN A 28 -4.13 -12.97 4.46
C GLN A 28 -3.74 -14.13 5.39
N GLU A 29 -3.32 -15.26 4.82
CA GLU A 29 -2.88 -16.44 5.59
C GLU A 29 -1.72 -16.10 6.52
N SER A 30 -0.73 -15.33 6.05
CA SER A 30 0.40 -14.88 6.88
C SER A 30 -0.04 -14.03 8.08
N LEU A 31 -1.07 -13.19 7.92
CA LEU A 31 -1.63 -12.40 9.02
C LEU A 31 -2.39 -13.28 10.02
N GLU A 32 -3.15 -14.26 9.53
CA GLU A 32 -3.86 -15.24 10.36
C GLU A 32 -2.91 -16.12 11.17
N GLU A 33 -1.79 -16.54 10.58
CA GLU A 33 -0.73 -17.29 11.26
C GLU A 33 -0.07 -16.49 12.40
N LEU A 34 -0.08 -15.15 12.32
CA LEU A 34 0.35 -14.25 13.39
C LEU A 34 -0.73 -14.01 14.46
N GLY A 35 -1.87 -14.68 14.36
CA GLY A 35 -2.99 -14.61 15.31
C GLY A 35 -3.96 -13.45 15.06
N LEU A 36 -3.85 -12.74 13.93
CA LEU A 36 -4.77 -11.68 13.56
C LEU A 36 -6.07 -12.25 12.98
N LYS A 37 -7.17 -11.52 13.17
CA LYS A 37 -8.44 -11.77 12.50
C LYS A 37 -8.54 -10.89 11.25
N VAL A 38 -8.49 -11.49 10.08
CA VAL A 38 -8.55 -10.76 8.81
C VAL A 38 -10.00 -10.39 8.48
N THR A 39 -10.25 -9.10 8.27
CA THR A 39 -11.52 -8.56 7.76
C THR A 39 -11.28 -7.89 6.42
N PRO A 40 -11.60 -8.55 5.30
CA PRO A 40 -11.44 -7.97 3.97
C PRO A 40 -12.36 -6.77 3.75
N LEU A 41 -11.82 -5.71 3.14
CA LEU A 41 -12.56 -4.52 2.72
C LEU A 41 -12.13 -4.14 1.29
N ASP A 42 -12.91 -4.56 0.29
CA ASP A 42 -12.70 -4.07 -1.07
C ASP A 42 -13.38 -2.71 -1.27
N VAL A 43 -12.60 -1.64 -1.22
CA VAL A 43 -13.06 -0.26 -1.34
C VAL A 43 -13.79 -0.01 -2.67
N ALA A 44 -13.43 -0.72 -3.76
CA ALA A 44 -14.07 -0.53 -5.05
C ALA A 44 -15.58 -0.84 -5.02
N THR A 45 -15.97 -1.84 -4.23
CA THR A 45 -17.33 -2.38 -4.20
C THR A 45 -18.09 -2.02 -2.92
N ALA A 46 -17.39 -1.84 -1.80
CA ALA A 46 -17.98 -1.50 -0.51
C ALA A 46 -18.79 -0.19 -0.51
N SER A 47 -19.79 -0.13 0.37
CA SER A 47 -20.54 1.11 0.63
C SER A 47 -19.72 2.09 1.46
N SER A 48 -20.08 3.38 1.43
CA SER A 48 -19.40 4.39 2.27
C SER A 48 -19.55 4.13 3.77
N GLU A 49 -20.67 3.52 4.18
CA GLU A 49 -20.91 3.12 5.57
C GLU A 49 -20.01 1.96 5.97
N GLU A 50 -19.93 0.91 5.15
CA GLU A 50 -19.07 -0.25 5.36
C GLU A 50 -17.59 0.10 5.41
N ILE A 51 -17.13 0.99 4.53
CA ILE A 51 -15.76 1.51 4.55
C ILE A 51 -15.48 2.20 5.89
N ARG A 52 -16.39 3.07 6.34
CA ARG A 52 -16.22 3.82 7.58
C ARG A 52 -16.22 2.89 8.80
N SER A 53 -17.19 1.98 8.91
CA SER A 53 -17.30 1.07 10.05
C SER A 53 -16.10 0.13 10.11
N THR A 54 -15.74 -0.49 8.99
CA THR A 54 -14.65 -1.48 8.94
C THR A 54 -13.29 -0.83 9.21
N LEU A 55 -13.04 0.38 8.71
CA LEU A 55 -11.81 1.12 9.05
C LEU A 55 -11.78 1.52 10.53
N SER A 56 -12.92 1.92 11.11
CA SER A 56 -12.99 2.34 12.52
C SER A 56 -12.84 1.15 13.49
N GLU A 57 -13.46 0.02 13.18
CA GLU A 57 -13.52 -1.17 14.06
C GLU A 57 -12.21 -1.98 14.04
N GLY A 58 -11.47 -1.96 12.94
CA GLY A 58 -10.19 -2.66 12.83
C GLY A 58 -9.12 -2.08 13.77
N ASP A 59 -8.30 -2.94 14.37
CA ASP A 59 -7.17 -2.51 15.20
C ASP A 59 -5.99 -2.00 14.36
N LEU A 60 -5.90 -2.43 13.09
CA LEU A 60 -4.83 -2.10 12.17
C LEU A 60 -5.29 -2.28 10.72
N ILE A 61 -4.62 -1.57 9.82
CA ILE A 61 -4.95 -1.55 8.39
C ILE A 61 -3.83 -2.25 7.62
N TYR A 62 -4.19 -3.11 6.68
CA TYR A 62 -3.26 -3.69 5.71
C TYR A 62 -3.74 -3.36 4.31
N ILE A 63 -2.88 -2.77 3.49
CA ILE A 63 -3.17 -2.42 2.10
C ILE A 63 -2.28 -3.29 1.21
N SER A 64 -2.90 -4.22 0.49
CA SER A 64 -2.17 -5.21 -0.32
C SER A 64 -1.62 -4.62 -1.61
N GLY A 65 -0.73 -5.38 -2.26
CA GLY A 65 -0.17 -5.08 -3.57
C GLY A 65 -1.17 -5.21 -4.73
N GLY A 66 -0.71 -4.80 -5.91
CA GLY A 66 -1.47 -4.81 -7.16
C GLY A 66 -1.19 -3.54 -7.96
N ASN A 67 -2.18 -3.02 -8.69
CA ASN A 67 -2.03 -1.79 -9.44
C ASN A 67 -2.23 -0.54 -8.55
N THR A 68 -1.16 0.23 -8.35
CA THR A 68 -1.15 1.43 -7.52
C THR A 68 -2.12 2.52 -8.01
N PHE A 69 -2.24 2.70 -9.33
CA PHE A 69 -3.12 3.73 -9.89
C PHE A 69 -4.59 3.40 -9.63
N TYR A 70 -4.98 2.13 -9.82
CA TYR A 70 -6.33 1.65 -9.53
C TYR A 70 -6.66 1.78 -8.04
N LEU A 71 -5.72 1.38 -7.17
CA LEU A 71 -5.86 1.56 -5.73
C LEU A 71 -6.15 3.02 -5.38
N LEU A 72 -5.32 3.96 -5.84
CA LEU A 72 -5.48 5.37 -5.53
C LEU A 72 -6.79 5.94 -6.10
N GLN A 73 -7.21 5.51 -7.29
CA GLN A 73 -8.50 5.89 -7.87
C GLN A 73 -9.66 5.51 -6.96
N GLU A 74 -9.73 4.25 -6.56
CA GLU A 74 -10.86 3.74 -5.77
C GLU A 74 -10.90 4.33 -4.37
N LEU A 75 -9.73 4.52 -3.74
CA LEU A 75 -9.63 5.21 -2.46
C LEU A 75 -10.19 6.64 -2.55
N LYS A 76 -9.78 7.42 -3.56
CA LYS A 76 -10.26 8.80 -3.77
C LYS A 76 -11.74 8.84 -4.14
N ARG A 77 -12.19 7.96 -5.03
CA ARG A 77 -13.58 7.87 -5.50
C ARG A 77 -14.56 7.65 -4.35
N LYS A 78 -14.15 6.89 -3.33
CA LYS A 78 -14.95 6.56 -2.15
C LYS A 78 -14.66 7.45 -0.94
N GLY A 79 -13.67 8.35 -1.02
CA GLY A 79 -13.19 9.15 0.10
C GLY A 79 -12.50 8.33 1.20
N ALA A 80 -12.09 7.09 0.89
CA ALA A 80 -11.40 6.20 1.81
C ALA A 80 -9.95 6.64 2.05
N ASP A 81 -9.34 7.37 1.11
CA ASP A 81 -8.03 7.99 1.25
C ASP A 81 -7.95 8.85 2.52
N LYS A 82 -8.93 9.73 2.72
CA LYS A 82 -9.01 10.63 3.89
C LYS A 82 -9.31 9.88 5.19
N LEU A 83 -10.13 8.84 5.12
CA LEU A 83 -10.44 8.01 6.29
C LEU A 83 -9.21 7.24 6.76
N ILE A 84 -8.47 6.62 5.83
CA ILE A 84 -7.22 5.92 6.14
C ILE A 84 -6.19 6.88 6.74
N GLN A 85 -6.03 8.08 6.17
CA GLN A 85 -5.14 9.11 6.73
C GLN A 85 -5.54 9.46 8.17
N ALA A 86 -6.82 9.71 8.43
CA ALA A 86 -7.32 10.05 9.77
C ALA A 86 -7.09 8.93 10.79
N GLU A 87 -7.29 7.66 10.42
CA GLU A 87 -7.01 6.51 11.30
C GLU A 87 -5.51 6.43 11.66
N ILE A 88 -4.63 6.63 10.67
CA ILE A 88 -3.17 6.60 10.86
C ILE A 88 -2.72 7.77 11.75
N GLU A 89 -3.23 8.97 11.51
CA GLU A 89 -2.97 10.16 12.34
C GLU A 89 -3.50 9.97 13.78
N GLY A 90 -4.59 9.22 13.94
CA GLY A 90 -5.12 8.78 15.23
C GLY A 90 -4.27 7.71 15.94
N GLY A 91 -3.18 7.24 15.31
CA GLY A 91 -2.24 6.28 15.86
C GLY A 91 -2.52 4.82 15.47
N LYS A 92 -3.47 4.56 14.57
CA LYS A 92 -3.75 3.20 14.07
C LYS A 92 -2.57 2.71 13.21
N PRO A 93 -1.96 1.56 13.53
CA PRO A 93 -0.91 0.99 12.69
C PRO A 93 -1.45 0.66 11.29
N CYS A 94 -0.68 1.00 10.26
CA CYS A 94 -0.99 0.69 8.88
C CYS A 94 0.22 0.04 8.19
N ILE A 95 -0.04 -1.02 7.43
CA ILE A 95 0.94 -1.80 6.68
C ILE A 95 0.60 -1.65 5.20
N GLY A 96 1.59 -1.26 4.40
CA GLY A 96 1.47 -1.18 2.95
C GLY A 96 2.38 -2.21 2.28
N GLU A 97 1.82 -3.03 1.42
CA GLU A 97 2.54 -4.00 0.59
C GLU A 97 2.62 -3.50 -0.85
N SER A 98 3.82 -3.39 -1.42
CA SER A 98 4.02 -2.95 -2.80
C SER A 98 3.24 -1.66 -3.12
N ALA A 99 2.17 -1.71 -3.94
CA ALA A 99 1.24 -0.60 -4.18
C ALA A 99 0.75 0.09 -2.90
N GLY A 100 0.42 -0.67 -1.86
CA GLY A 100 0.01 -0.15 -0.55
C GLY A 100 1.10 0.70 0.12
N ALA A 101 2.39 0.38 -0.09
CA ALA A 101 3.49 1.21 0.40
C ALA A 101 3.69 2.46 -0.46
N VAL A 102 3.53 2.33 -1.78
CA VAL A 102 3.71 3.43 -2.75
C VAL A 102 2.73 4.56 -2.50
N ILE A 103 1.46 4.27 -2.16
CA ILE A 103 0.45 5.31 -1.91
C ILE A 103 0.73 6.17 -0.67
N PHE A 104 1.63 5.77 0.23
CA PHE A 104 2.04 6.59 1.37
C PHE A 104 2.95 7.75 0.97
N ALA A 105 3.61 7.67 -0.19
CA ALA A 105 4.42 8.76 -0.73
C ALA A 105 3.57 10.00 -1.08
N PRO A 106 4.17 11.17 -1.36
CA PRO A 106 3.42 12.33 -1.82
C PRO A 106 2.79 12.15 -3.20
N SER A 107 3.37 11.33 -4.06
CA SER A 107 2.81 11.03 -5.39
C SER A 107 3.22 9.64 -5.88
N ILE A 108 2.34 8.99 -6.64
CA ILE A 108 2.58 7.68 -7.27
C ILE A 108 3.13 7.79 -8.70
N GLU A 109 3.37 8.98 -9.23
CA GLU A 109 3.78 9.19 -10.63
C GLU A 109 4.99 8.33 -11.04
N TYR A 110 5.94 8.15 -10.13
CA TYR A 110 7.20 7.43 -10.35
C TYR A 110 7.03 5.93 -10.62
N ILE A 111 5.88 5.33 -10.27
CA ILE A 111 5.65 3.88 -10.40
C ILE A 111 5.06 3.46 -11.75
N ARG A 112 4.84 4.40 -12.68
CA ARG A 112 4.19 4.16 -13.99
C ARG A 112 4.90 3.16 -14.92
N LEU A 113 6.17 2.84 -14.63
CA LEU A 113 6.93 1.83 -15.37
C LEU A 113 6.74 0.41 -14.80
N MET A 114 6.20 0.31 -13.58
CA MET A 114 5.91 -0.95 -12.90
C MET A 114 4.42 -1.26 -12.92
N ASP A 115 3.58 -0.22 -12.76
CA ASP A 115 2.12 -0.35 -12.78
C ASP A 115 1.52 0.49 -13.92
N GLU A 116 0.47 -0.04 -14.53
CA GLU A 116 -0.15 0.53 -15.71
C GLU A 116 -1.21 1.59 -15.34
N PRO A 117 -1.03 2.88 -15.68
CA PRO A 117 -2.00 3.92 -15.31
C PRO A 117 -3.36 3.78 -16.01
N HIS A 118 -3.42 3.14 -17.18
CA HIS A 118 -4.66 2.99 -17.97
C HIS A 118 -5.71 2.11 -17.28
N LYS A 119 -5.31 1.31 -16.28
CA LYS A 119 -6.22 0.56 -15.41
C LYS A 119 -7.03 1.48 -14.47
N ALA A 120 -6.67 2.76 -14.38
CA ALA A 120 -7.33 3.78 -13.56
C ALA A 120 -7.77 4.99 -14.42
N PRO A 121 -8.75 4.82 -15.33
CA PRO A 121 -9.14 5.87 -16.28
C PRO A 121 -9.79 7.11 -15.65
N GLU A 122 -10.29 7.02 -14.41
CA GLU A 122 -10.96 8.09 -13.68
C GLU A 122 -10.01 8.83 -12.71
N LEU A 123 -8.73 8.41 -12.61
CA LEU A 123 -7.76 9.02 -11.71
C LEU A 123 -7.28 10.37 -12.25
N ALA A 124 -7.86 11.45 -11.72
CA ALA A 124 -7.54 12.82 -12.17
C ALA A 124 -6.17 13.36 -11.68
N SER A 125 -5.57 12.78 -10.64
CA SER A 125 -4.30 13.27 -10.07
C SER A 125 -3.52 12.17 -9.35
N PHE A 126 -2.21 12.12 -9.60
CA PHE A 126 -1.26 11.22 -8.96
C PHE A 126 -0.77 11.68 -7.59
N ALA A 127 -1.29 12.78 -7.05
CA ALA A 127 -1.05 13.13 -5.64
C ALA A 127 -1.64 12.03 -4.74
N ALA A 128 -0.82 11.43 -3.88
CA ALA A 128 -1.21 10.28 -3.07
C ALA A 128 -1.45 10.70 -1.61
N LEU A 129 -1.31 9.79 -0.64
CA LEU A 129 -1.64 10.12 0.76
C LEU A 129 -0.61 11.06 1.41
N GLY A 130 0.63 11.11 0.92
CA GLY A 130 1.65 12.03 1.45
C GLY A 130 1.92 11.87 2.95
N LEU A 131 1.75 10.65 3.47
CA LEU A 131 1.98 10.31 4.88
C LEU A 131 3.47 10.25 5.22
N ILE A 132 4.32 10.07 4.21
CA ILE A 132 5.78 10.08 4.34
C ILE A 132 6.39 11.00 3.28
N GLU A 133 7.53 11.62 3.60
CA GLU A 133 8.27 12.49 2.66
C GLU A 133 9.11 11.70 1.63
N LYS A 134 9.19 10.38 1.81
CA LYS A 134 9.98 9.46 0.99
C LYS A 134 9.12 8.73 -0.02
N TYR A 135 9.76 8.15 -1.03
CA TYR A 135 9.10 7.45 -2.13
C TYR A 135 9.55 5.98 -2.16
N PRO A 136 8.81 5.05 -1.53
CA PRO A 136 9.17 3.63 -1.53
C PRO A 136 9.25 3.07 -2.95
N LEU A 137 10.37 2.46 -3.33
CA LEU A 137 10.51 1.75 -4.60
C LEU A 137 10.58 0.25 -4.30
N PRO A 138 9.43 -0.45 -4.31
CA PRO A 138 9.38 -1.87 -3.99
C PRO A 138 10.06 -2.71 -5.07
N HIS A 139 10.36 -3.97 -4.73
CA HIS A 139 10.89 -4.96 -5.66
C HIS A 139 12.23 -4.58 -6.32
N TYR A 140 13.00 -3.67 -5.71
CA TYR A 140 14.28 -3.24 -6.26
C TYR A 140 15.23 -4.44 -6.39
N ARG A 141 15.74 -4.65 -7.62
CA ARG A 141 16.57 -5.81 -8.00
C ARG A 141 15.90 -7.18 -7.80
N CYS A 142 14.58 -7.23 -7.73
CA CYS A 142 13.82 -8.48 -7.67
C CYS A 142 13.14 -8.76 -9.00
N PHE A 143 13.22 -9.98 -9.51
CA PHE A 143 12.50 -10.40 -10.72
C PHE A 143 10.97 -10.35 -10.48
N PRO A 144 10.13 -9.95 -11.46
CA PRO A 144 10.49 -9.50 -12.82
C PRO A 144 10.81 -8.00 -12.93
N PHE A 145 10.88 -7.27 -11.82
CA PHE A 145 10.92 -5.81 -11.78
C PHE A 145 12.31 -5.17 -11.91
N VAL A 146 13.38 -5.96 -12.09
CA VAL A 146 14.77 -5.48 -12.07
C VAL A 146 14.98 -4.28 -12.99
N GLU A 147 14.66 -4.41 -14.28
CA GLU A 147 14.89 -3.34 -15.28
C GLU A 147 13.98 -2.13 -15.03
N MET A 148 12.71 -2.37 -14.68
CA MET A 148 11.75 -1.31 -14.39
C MET A 148 12.20 -0.48 -13.20
N ALA A 149 12.59 -1.12 -12.09
CA ALA A 149 13.02 -0.45 -10.88
C ALA A 149 14.33 0.34 -11.07
N GLU A 150 15.31 -0.20 -11.82
CA GLU A 150 16.52 0.55 -12.17
C GLU A 150 16.20 1.78 -13.05
N THR A 151 15.25 1.64 -13.99
CA THR A 151 14.82 2.76 -14.84
C THR A 151 14.10 3.84 -14.02
N VAL A 152 13.26 3.45 -13.06
CA VAL A 152 12.62 4.39 -12.11
C VAL A 152 13.69 5.13 -11.30
N LEU A 153 14.67 4.40 -10.76
CA LEU A 153 15.75 5.00 -9.97
C LEU A 153 16.57 6.01 -10.80
N ALA A 154 16.92 5.66 -12.05
CA ALA A 154 17.64 6.55 -12.96
C ALA A 154 16.81 7.80 -13.34
N THR A 155 15.49 7.64 -13.55
CA THR A 155 14.60 8.71 -14.02
C THR A 155 14.14 9.66 -12.92
N TYR A 156 14.03 9.17 -11.68
CA TYR A 156 13.43 9.92 -10.57
C TYR A 156 14.40 10.14 -9.39
N GLY A 157 15.49 9.38 -9.26
CA GLY A 157 16.38 9.43 -8.09
C GLY A 157 17.10 10.76 -7.87
N GLY A 158 17.31 11.56 -8.92
CA GLY A 158 17.89 12.91 -8.80
C GLY A 158 16.92 13.99 -8.31
N ARG A 159 15.60 13.71 -8.27
CA ARG A 159 14.54 14.67 -7.92
C ARG A 159 13.64 14.21 -6.78
N LEU A 160 13.50 12.90 -6.59
CA LEU A 160 12.70 12.30 -5.53
C LEU A 160 13.62 11.58 -4.54
N SER A 161 13.27 11.65 -3.25
CA SER A 161 13.91 10.83 -2.22
C SER A 161 13.40 9.39 -2.28
N LEU A 162 13.79 8.65 -3.32
CA LEU A 162 13.45 7.24 -3.49
C LEU A 162 14.07 6.40 -2.38
N VAL A 163 13.33 5.39 -1.92
CA VAL A 163 13.79 4.40 -0.94
C VAL A 163 13.63 3.02 -1.57
N PRO A 164 14.65 2.53 -2.32
CA PRO A 164 14.60 1.20 -2.91
C PRO A 164 14.64 0.12 -1.82
N ILE A 165 13.73 -0.84 -1.91
CA ILE A 165 13.68 -2.01 -1.02
C ILE A 165 13.51 -3.29 -1.84
N THR A 166 14.20 -4.35 -1.40
CA THR A 166 14.03 -5.70 -1.95
C THR A 166 12.80 -6.41 -1.35
N ASN A 167 12.43 -7.57 -1.87
CA ASN A 167 11.35 -8.41 -1.29
C ASN A 167 11.65 -8.93 0.13
N HIS A 168 12.89 -8.78 0.61
CA HIS A 168 13.30 -9.17 1.95
C HIS A 168 13.41 -7.97 2.90
N GLN A 169 12.98 -6.78 2.49
CA GLN A 169 13.11 -5.57 3.28
C GLN A 169 11.77 -4.92 3.56
N ALA A 170 11.68 -4.22 4.69
CA ALA A 170 10.55 -3.40 5.05
C ALA A 170 11.02 -2.01 5.50
N ILE A 171 10.18 -1.01 5.29
CA ILE A 171 10.38 0.36 5.77
C ILE A 171 9.51 0.53 7.02
N ILE A 172 10.13 0.81 8.16
CA ILE A 172 9.43 1.16 9.39
C ILE A 172 9.46 2.68 9.54
N VAL A 173 8.28 3.28 9.67
CA VAL A 173 8.15 4.72 9.90
C VAL A 173 7.53 4.97 11.27
N ARG A 174 8.19 5.79 12.08
CA ARG A 174 7.72 6.23 13.40
C ARG A 174 7.90 7.73 13.52
N GLY A 175 6.81 8.48 13.36
CA GLY A 175 6.87 9.93 13.24
C GLY A 175 7.72 10.32 12.04
N ARG A 176 8.85 11.01 12.27
CA ARG A 176 9.80 11.42 11.22
C ARG A 176 10.93 10.41 10.97
N GLU A 177 11.06 9.41 11.83
CA GLU A 177 12.11 8.40 11.69
C GLU A 177 11.70 7.34 10.67
N LEU A 178 12.61 7.02 9.76
CA LEU A 178 12.45 5.97 8.77
C LEU A 178 13.65 5.04 8.86
N THR A 179 13.39 3.75 9.09
CA THR A 179 14.42 2.70 9.16
C THR A 179 14.08 1.58 8.18
N ILE A 180 15.10 1.06 7.51
CA ILE A 180 14.96 -0.15 6.67
C ILE A 180 15.40 -1.34 7.52
N VAL A 181 14.55 -2.36 7.58
CA VAL A 181 14.88 -3.65 8.19
C VAL A 181 14.94 -4.72 7.10
N THR A 182 15.80 -5.71 7.28
CA THR A 182 15.94 -6.86 6.38
C THR A 182 15.53 -8.11 7.14
N LYS A 183 14.74 -8.97 6.50
CA LYS A 183 14.41 -10.31 6.99
C LYS A 183 15.70 -11.12 7.11
N GLU A 184 16.00 -11.57 8.33
CA GLU A 184 17.10 -12.50 8.62
C GLU A 184 16.87 -13.87 7.98
#